data_AF-A0A7H0H4R7-F1
#
_entry.id   AF-A0A7H0H4R7-F1
#
_cell.length_a   1.000
_cell.length_b   1.000
_cell.length_c   1.000
_cell.angle_alpha   90.00
_cell.angle_beta   90.00
_cell.angle_gamma   90.00
#
_symmetry.space_group_name_H-M   'P 1'
#
loop_
_entity.id
_entity.type
_entity.pdbx_description
1 polymer ?
#
loop_
_entity_poly.entity_id
_entity_poly.type
_entity_poly.pdbx_seq_one_letter_code
_entity_poly.pdbx_strand_id
1 'polypeptide(L)'
;MNDRSLVPVDASLDVSEAVFAQAARAPSTLRGYRSDWREFTTWCDLHGFSALPADDVAISRYISELAVAGAKVGTISRRLSSIKFAHKVRNQADPTQTARVLTVWEGVR
;
A
#
# COMPACT_ATOMS: atom_id res chain seq x y z
N MET A 1 2.85 5.82 -15.48
CA MET A 1 1.42 5.82 -15.11
C MET A 1 1.26 4.86 -13.94
N ASN A 2 1.03 5.35 -12.72
CA ASN A 2 0.81 4.49 -11.55
C ASN A 2 -0.56 3.81 -11.65
N ASP A 3 -0.61 2.47 -11.54
CA ASP A 3 -1.88 1.71 -11.46
C ASP A 3 -2.59 2.01 -10.14
N ARG A 4 -3.71 2.72 -10.23
CA ARG A 4 -4.54 3.14 -9.08
C ARG A 4 -5.49 2.04 -8.59
N SER A 5 -5.61 0.93 -9.30
CA SER A 5 -6.33 -0.23 -8.78
C SER A 5 -5.54 -0.80 -7.60
N LEU A 6 -6.19 -1.22 -6.53
CA LEU A 6 -5.50 -1.93 -5.45
C LEU A 6 -5.27 -3.40 -5.79
N VAL A 7 -6.26 -4.02 -6.43
CA VAL A 7 -6.26 -5.45 -6.77
C VAL A 7 -6.18 -5.52 -8.29
N PRO A 8 -5.16 -6.20 -8.86
CA PRO A 8 -5.16 -6.46 -10.28
C PRO A 8 -6.41 -7.29 -10.62
N VAL A 9 -7.13 -6.89 -11.67
CA VAL A 9 -8.10 -7.79 -12.29
C VAL A 9 -7.25 -8.82 -13.02
N ASP A 10 -6.93 -9.92 -12.36
CA ASP A 10 -6.12 -10.95 -12.96
C ASP A 10 -6.99 -11.72 -13.96
N ALA A 11 -6.82 -11.38 -15.25
CA ALA A 11 -7.53 -12.00 -16.35
C ALA A 11 -7.09 -13.46 -16.60
N SER A 12 -6.14 -13.99 -15.81
CA SER A 12 -5.67 -15.37 -15.89
C SER A 12 -6.32 -16.32 -14.87
N LEU A 13 -7.07 -15.80 -13.89
CA LEU A 13 -7.77 -16.63 -12.90
C LEU A 13 -9.03 -17.28 -13.49
N ASP A 14 -9.27 -18.53 -13.13
CA ASP A 14 -10.54 -19.18 -13.42
C ASP A 14 -11.68 -18.67 -12.50
N VAL A 15 -12.92 -19.05 -12.82
CA VAL A 15 -14.12 -18.59 -12.10
C VAL A 15 -14.08 -18.97 -10.61
N SER A 16 -13.57 -20.15 -10.28
CA SER A 16 -13.47 -20.64 -8.91
C SER A 16 -12.37 -19.91 -8.12
N GLU A 17 -11.22 -19.68 -8.74
CA GLU A 17 -10.12 -18.90 -8.16
C GLU A 17 -10.55 -17.46 -7.88
N ALA A 18 -11.28 -16.83 -8.80
CA ALA A 18 -11.83 -15.49 -8.63
C ALA A 18 -12.86 -15.42 -7.48
N VAL A 19 -13.69 -16.46 -7.29
CA VAL A 19 -14.65 -16.54 -6.18
C VAL A 19 -13.92 -16.66 -4.84
N PHE A 20 -12.93 -17.55 -4.73
CA PHE A 20 -12.14 -17.68 -3.50
C PHE A 20 -11.29 -16.45 -3.19
N ALA A 21 -10.70 -15.82 -4.21
CA ALA A 21 -9.95 -14.57 -4.04
C ALA A 21 -10.84 -13.44 -3.49
N GLN A 22 -12.09 -13.35 -3.94
CA GLN A 22 -13.08 -12.41 -3.41
C GLN A 22 -13.56 -12.79 -2.00
N ALA A 23 -13.83 -14.08 -1.75
CA ALA A 23 -14.32 -14.57 -0.46
C ALA A 23 -13.27 -14.53 0.65
N ALA A 24 -11.98 -14.60 0.32
CA ALA A 24 -10.88 -14.61 1.29
C ALA A 24 -10.73 -13.29 2.08
N ARG A 25 -11.47 -12.23 1.73
CA ARG A 25 -11.27 -10.88 2.31
C ARG A 25 -12.58 -10.17 2.58
N ALA A 26 -12.72 -9.66 3.81
CA ALA A 26 -13.87 -8.86 4.21
C ALA A 26 -13.99 -7.60 3.31
N PRO A 27 -15.18 -7.32 2.72
CA PRO A 27 -15.37 -6.18 1.82
C PRO A 27 -15.05 -4.82 2.45
N SER A 28 -15.24 -4.68 3.77
CA SER A 28 -14.93 -3.47 4.54
C SER A 28 -13.42 -3.19 4.58
N THR A 29 -12.59 -4.21 4.77
CA THR A 29 -11.13 -4.10 4.79
C THR A 29 -10.57 -3.70 3.43
N LEU A 30 -11.09 -4.29 2.34
CA LEU A 30 -10.69 -3.94 0.98
C LEU A 30 -11.04 -2.49 0.62
N ARG A 31 -12.18 -1.98 1.09
CA ARG A 31 -12.59 -0.59 0.86
C ARG A 31 -11.60 0.39 1.49
N GLY A 32 -11.20 0.14 2.74
CA GLY A 32 -10.19 0.94 3.43
C GLY A 32 -8.87 0.97 2.67
N TYR A 33 -8.36 -0.21 2.29
CA TYR A 33 -7.11 -0.31 1.54
C TYR A 33 -7.17 0.39 0.18
N ARG A 34 -8.30 0.31 -0.55
CA ARG A 34 -8.45 1.00 -1.84
C ARG A 34 -8.30 2.52 -1.70
N SER A 35 -8.88 3.12 -0.66
CA SER A 35 -8.70 4.56 -0.43
C SER A 35 -7.25 4.87 -0.08
N ASP A 36 -6.66 4.11 0.84
CA ASP A 36 -5.27 4.30 1.26
C ASP A 36 -4.29 4.18 0.08
N TRP A 37 -4.52 3.22 -0.83
CA TRP A 37 -3.69 3.02 -2.01
C TRP A 37 -3.82 4.15 -3.02
N ARG A 38 -5.04 4.64 -3.25
CA ARG A 38 -5.27 5.81 -4.09
C ARG A 38 -4.57 7.05 -3.53
N GLU A 39 -4.61 7.23 -2.21
CA GLU A 39 -3.92 8.34 -1.56
C GLU A 39 -2.40 8.22 -1.70
N PHE A 40 -1.83 7.02 -1.50
CA PHE A 40 -0.40 6.78 -1.70
C PHE A 40 0.03 6.97 -3.16
N THR A 41 -0.68 6.38 -4.12
CA THR A 41 -0.36 6.54 -5.55
C THR A 41 -0.45 8.00 -6.01
N THR A 42 -1.44 8.75 -5.51
CA THR A 42 -1.54 10.20 -5.76
C THR A 42 -0.35 10.95 -5.16
N TRP A 43 0.04 10.61 -3.93
CA TRP A 43 1.22 11.19 -3.31
C TRP A 43 2.49 10.89 -4.11
N CYS A 44 2.67 9.66 -4.59
CA CYS A 44 3.78 9.28 -5.45
C CYS A 44 3.82 10.07 -6.75
N ASP A 45 2.66 10.23 -7.43
CA ASP A 45 2.54 11.04 -8.65
C ASP A 45 3.02 12.49 -8.41
N LEU A 46 2.64 13.09 -7.27
CA LEU A 46 2.99 14.47 -6.91
C LEU A 46 4.47 14.65 -6.54
N HIS A 47 5.10 13.61 -5.98
CA HIS A 47 6.49 13.66 -5.48
C HIS A 47 7.50 13.03 -6.44
N GLY A 48 7.05 12.55 -7.61
CA GLY A 48 7.92 11.93 -8.62
C GLY A 48 8.39 10.53 -8.26
N PHE A 49 7.65 9.80 -7.44
CA PHE A 49 7.96 8.41 -7.07
C PHE A 49 7.14 7.40 -7.87
N SER A 50 7.72 6.22 -8.07
CA SER A 50 6.97 5.03 -8.50
C SER A 50 6.16 4.49 -7.32
N ALA A 51 4.85 4.28 -7.50
CA ALA A 51 4.05 3.64 -6.46
C ALA A 51 4.18 2.11 -6.50
N LEU A 52 4.60 1.55 -7.64
CA LEU A 52 4.77 0.11 -7.82
C LEU A 52 5.79 -0.22 -8.94
N PRO A 53 6.87 -0.97 -8.63
CA PRO A 53 7.36 -1.20 -7.27
C PRO A 53 7.74 0.15 -6.63
N ALA A 54 7.34 0.36 -5.38
CA ALA A 54 7.79 1.51 -4.60
C ALA A 54 9.17 1.21 -4.02
N ASP A 55 10.04 2.21 -4.00
CA ASP A 55 11.32 2.14 -3.28
C ASP A 55 11.16 2.49 -1.79
N ASP A 56 12.17 2.17 -0.99
CA ASP A 56 12.18 2.43 0.45
C ASP A 56 12.21 3.94 0.80
N VAL A 57 12.74 4.77 -0.10
CA VAL A 57 12.76 6.24 0.03
C VAL A 57 11.35 6.81 -0.05
N ALA A 58 10.54 6.35 -0.99
CA ALA A 58 9.15 6.75 -1.16
C ALA A 58 8.33 6.40 0.09
N ILE A 59 8.46 5.16 0.59
CA ILE A 59 7.72 4.72 1.78
C ILE A 59 8.13 5.50 3.02
N SER A 60 9.43 5.65 3.26
CA SER A 60 9.92 6.39 4.44
C SER A 60 9.50 7.85 4.42
N ARG A 61 9.61 8.54 3.28
CA ARG A 61 9.14 9.93 3.13
C ARG A 61 7.64 10.06 3.34
N TYR A 62 6.85 9.17 2.76
CA TYR A 62 5.41 9.16 2.93
C TYR A 62 5.00 9.00 4.40
N ILE A 63 5.62 8.05 5.13
CA ILE A 63 5.37 7.87 6.57
C ILE A 63 5.73 9.15 7.34
N SER A 64 6.91 9.72 7.08
CA SER A 64 7.37 10.94 7.74
C SER A 64 6.41 12.12 7.53
N GLU A 65 5.96 12.34 6.29
CA GLU A 65 5.02 13.42 5.98
C GLU A 65 3.67 13.21 6.67
N LEU A 66 3.17 11.98 6.74
CA LEU A 66 1.92 11.70 7.46
C LEU A 66 2.05 11.94 8.97
N ALA A 67 3.18 11.54 9.56
CA ALA A 67 3.44 11.78 10.97
C ALA A 67 3.53 13.28 11.27
N VAL A 68 4.26 14.05 10.44
CA VAL A 68 4.36 15.51 10.55
C VAL A 68 3.00 16.18 10.38
N ALA A 69 2.14 15.66 9.49
CA ALA A 69 0.77 16.12 9.31
C ALA A 69 -0.19 15.70 10.45
N GLY A 70 0.30 15.03 11.49
CA GLY A 70 -0.50 14.65 12.66
C GLY A 70 -1.37 13.40 12.46
N ALA A 71 -1.09 12.56 11.46
CA ALA A 71 -1.81 11.31 11.28
C ALA A 71 -1.57 10.36 12.47
N LYS A 72 -2.65 9.79 13.01
CA LYS A 72 -2.56 8.81 14.11
C LYS A 72 -1.78 7.58 13.66
N VAL A 73 -1.01 6.96 14.57
CA VAL A 73 -0.26 5.72 14.36
C VAL A 73 -1.12 4.63 13.69
N GLY A 74 -2.36 4.44 14.15
CA GLY A 74 -3.29 3.47 13.54
C GLY A 74 -3.62 3.75 12.06
N THR A 75 -3.67 5.02 11.65
CA THR A 75 -3.86 5.41 10.25
C THR A 75 -2.64 5.06 9.42
N ILE A 76 -1.44 5.39 9.89
CA ILE A 76 -0.19 5.13 9.19
C ILE A 76 0.04 3.62 9.05
N SER A 77 -0.17 2.86 10.14
CA SER A 77 -0.09 1.39 10.13
C SER A 77 -1.05 0.76 9.10
N ARG A 78 -2.28 1.28 8.99
CA ARG A 78 -3.26 0.80 8.01
C ARG A 78 -2.83 1.11 6.58
N ARG A 79 -2.27 2.30 6.33
CA ARG A 79 -1.71 2.67 5.02
C ARG A 79 -0.52 1.79 4.63
N LEU A 80 0.40 1.50 5.56
CA LEU A 80 1.50 0.55 5.30
C LEU A 80 0.99 -0.85 4.97
N SER A 81 -0.05 -1.31 5.68
CA SER A 81 -0.70 -2.59 5.38
C SER A 81 -1.32 -2.61 3.97
N SER A 82 -1.94 -1.49 3.55
CA SER A 82 -2.47 -1.35 2.19
C SER A 82 -1.38 -1.38 1.12
N ILE A 83 -0.27 -0.66 1.32
CA ILE A 83 0.87 -0.64 0.39
C ILE A 83 1.51 -2.03 0.27
N LYS A 84 1.75 -2.69 1.41
CA LYS A 84 2.22 -4.08 1.47
C LYS A 84 1.28 -5.01 0.70
N PHE A 85 -0.02 -4.86 0.90
CA PHE A 85 -1.02 -5.66 0.19
C PHE A 85 -0.95 -5.42 -1.32
N ALA A 86 -0.89 -4.17 -1.76
CA ALA A 86 -0.79 -3.80 -3.18
C ALA A 86 0.41 -4.41 -3.88
N HIS A 87 1.56 -4.47 -3.20
CA HIS A 87 2.78 -5.12 -3.69
C HIS A 87 2.60 -6.64 -3.73
N LYS A 88 2.09 -7.23 -2.64
CA LYS A 88 1.87 -8.68 -2.53
C LYS A 88 0.96 -9.21 -3.62
N VAL A 89 -0.18 -8.56 -3.89
CA VAL A 89 -1.12 -9.01 -4.93
C VAL A 89 -0.59 -8.87 -6.35
N ARG A 90 0.55 -8.19 -6.54
CA ARG A 90 1.24 -8.05 -7.82
C ARG A 90 2.60 -8.76 -7.84
N ASN A 91 2.83 -9.67 -6.88
CA ASN A 91 4.06 -10.43 -6.73
C ASN A 91 5.33 -9.54 -6.65
N GLN A 92 5.19 -8.34 -6.09
CA GLN A 92 6.31 -7.44 -5.83
C GLN A 92 6.83 -7.63 -4.40
N ALA A 93 8.12 -7.31 -4.20
CA ALA A 93 8.72 -7.29 -2.88
C ALA A 93 7.98 -6.30 -1.96
N ASP A 94 7.94 -6.60 -0.66
CA ASP A 94 7.34 -5.73 0.36
C ASP A 94 8.30 -4.58 0.71
N PRO A 95 8.03 -3.34 0.25
CA PRO A 95 8.94 -2.23 0.50
C PRO A 95 8.90 -1.74 1.95
N THR A 96 7.89 -2.17 2.73
CA THR A 96 7.68 -1.71 4.12
C THR A 96 8.61 -2.37 5.14
N GLN A 97 9.34 -3.41 4.73
CA GLN A 97 10.20 -4.21 5.61
C GLN A 97 11.69 -3.87 5.49
N THR A 98 12.02 -2.84 4.74
CA THR A 98 13.41 -2.38 4.59
C THR A 98 13.89 -1.69 5.87
N ALA A 99 15.18 -1.78 6.18
CA ALA A 99 15.75 -1.18 7.39
C ALA A 99 15.43 0.31 7.52
N ARG A 100 15.53 1.07 6.41
CA ARG A 100 15.16 2.49 6.33
C ARG A 100 13.73 2.74 6.80
N VAL A 101 12.77 1.97 6.28
CA VAL A 101 11.35 2.15 6.60
C VAL A 101 11.07 1.77 8.05
N LEU A 102 11.66 0.66 8.52
CA LEU A 102 11.50 0.22 9.91
C LEU A 102 12.02 1.26 10.91
N THR A 103 13.22 1.81 10.69
CA THR A 103 13.79 2.85 11.55
C THR A 103 12.92 4.10 11.62
N VAL A 104 12.37 4.55 10.49
CA VAL A 104 11.46 5.71 10.48
C VAL A 104 10.15 5.39 11.18
N TRP A 105 9.60 4.19 10.94
CA TRP A 105 8.35 3.76 11.55
C TRP A 105 8.45 3.62 13.08
N GLU A 106 9.58 3.13 13.58
CA GLU A 106 9.87 3.06 15.02
C GLU A 106 9.88 4.43 15.69
N GLY A 107 10.37 5.46 15.00
CA GLY A 107 10.33 6.84 15.51
C GLY A 107 8.94 7.50 15.49
N VAL A 108 8.00 6.95 14.73
CA VAL A 108 6.61 7.44 14.63
C VAL A 108 5.66 6.76 15.61
N ARG A 109 5.96 5.50 15.99
CA ARG A 109 5.09 4.67 16.83
C ARG A 109 5.19 4.98 18.31
#